data_AF-A0ABD5NRE8-F1
#
_entry.id   AF-A0ABD5NRE8-F1
#
_cell.length_a   1.000
_cell.length_b   1.000
_cell.length_c   1.000
_cell.angle_alpha   90.00
_cell.angle_beta   90.00
_cell.angle_gamma   90.00
#
_symmetry.space_group_name_H-M   'P 1'
#
loop_
_entity.id
_entity.type
_entity.pdbx_description
1 polymer ?
#
loop_
_entity_poly.entity_id
_entity_poly.type
_entity_poly.pdbx_seq_one_letter_code
_entity_poly.pdbx_strand_id
1 'polypeptide(L)'
;MSQANRDHVALRPDRDVMFWEFIVPSRVKTCEAQATEMVSLFERLFETFGSFFVPTEITYAIGRFPPGQRLPVDVNVDEYRGHIRRELRDESGITVEAFRESARIDGSEARWIPRIEFDETEVTVRLEQGDVAASKHKNTVSYRKGEPVEDAPAQDPLDLSALHGQNTGRYNTDAEYVTSFVVAPMSDIWFENTEIGATNRRYLTAFLERIEAALPVVDVERTSEWVPLSDLEAVY
;
A
#
# COMPACT_ATOMS: atom_id res chain seq x y z
N MET A 1 -8.62 -18.91 -21.12
CA MET A 1 -7.58 -18.17 -20.38
C MET A 1 -7.13 -17.03 -21.26
N SER A 2 -7.13 -15.81 -20.72
CA SER A 2 -6.99 -14.55 -21.46
C SER A 2 -5.55 -14.37 -21.95
N GLN A 3 -5.36 -14.05 -23.23
CA GLN A 3 -4.04 -13.63 -23.78
C GLN A 3 -3.68 -12.18 -23.40
N ALA A 4 -4.46 -11.52 -22.54
CA ALA A 4 -4.36 -10.08 -22.32
C ALA A 4 -3.05 -9.64 -21.63
N ASN A 5 -2.40 -10.47 -20.81
CA ASN A 5 -1.18 -10.08 -20.08
C ASN A 5 0.14 -10.37 -20.83
N ARG A 6 0.11 -10.42 -22.17
CA ARG A 6 1.31 -10.73 -22.96
C ARG A 6 2.14 -9.49 -23.29
N ASP A 7 1.49 -8.44 -23.78
CA ASP A 7 2.14 -7.21 -24.27
C ASP A 7 1.91 -6.00 -23.35
N HIS A 8 0.94 -6.11 -22.45
CA HIS A 8 0.57 -5.11 -21.44
C HIS A 8 0.01 -5.81 -20.20
N VAL A 9 -0.23 -5.06 -19.12
CA VAL A 9 -0.94 -5.53 -17.93
C VAL A 9 -2.43 -5.24 -18.09
N ALA A 10 -3.26 -6.27 -17.98
CA ALA A 10 -4.71 -6.15 -17.99
C ALA A 10 -5.21 -5.87 -16.57
N LEU A 11 -5.68 -4.65 -16.31
CA LEU A 11 -6.37 -4.36 -15.04
C LEU A 11 -7.81 -4.79 -15.10
N ARG A 12 -8.34 -5.19 -13.94
CA ARG A 12 -9.70 -5.66 -13.78
C ARG A 12 -10.45 -4.81 -12.75
N PRO A 13 -10.76 -3.54 -13.07
CA PRO A 13 -11.49 -2.65 -12.15
C PRO A 13 -12.94 -3.12 -11.88
N ASP A 14 -13.42 -4.13 -12.61
CA ASP A 14 -14.72 -4.76 -12.40
C ASP A 14 -14.69 -5.96 -11.46
N ARG A 15 -13.53 -6.27 -10.85
CA ARG A 15 -13.37 -7.35 -9.89
C ARG A 15 -13.43 -6.81 -8.46
N ASP A 16 -14.01 -7.63 -7.60
CA ASP A 16 -14.17 -7.35 -6.18
C ASP A 16 -12.84 -7.46 -5.41
N VAL A 17 -12.92 -7.28 -4.09
CA VAL A 17 -11.78 -7.06 -3.18
C VAL A 17 -10.79 -8.23 -3.17
N MET A 18 -9.50 -7.93 -3.33
CA MET A 18 -8.37 -8.85 -3.10
C MET A 18 -7.19 -8.13 -2.46
N PHE A 19 -6.69 -8.62 -1.32
CA PHE A 19 -5.50 -8.04 -0.68
C PHE A 19 -4.81 -8.98 0.33
N TRP A 20 -3.56 -8.66 0.63
CA TRP A 20 -2.86 -9.03 1.87
C TRP A 20 -2.82 -7.82 2.81
N GLU A 21 -3.16 -8.03 4.07
CA GLU A 21 -3.17 -7.00 5.11
C GLU A 21 -2.21 -7.40 6.23
N PHE A 22 -1.05 -6.76 6.27
CA PHE A 22 0.01 -7.00 7.26
C PHE A 22 -0.25 -6.16 8.51
N ILE A 23 -0.42 -6.84 9.65
CA ILE A 23 -0.82 -6.20 10.91
C ILE A 23 0.41 -5.93 11.78
N VAL A 24 0.65 -4.65 12.06
CA VAL A 24 1.72 -4.20 12.94
C VAL A 24 1.11 -3.62 14.24
N PRO A 25 1.41 -4.21 15.42
CA PRO A 25 0.89 -3.71 16.68
C PRO A 25 1.55 -2.38 17.05
N SER A 26 0.75 -1.42 17.47
CA SER A 26 1.22 -0.12 17.94
C SER A 26 1.14 -0.05 19.46
N ARG A 27 2.26 0.34 20.09
CA ARG A 27 2.35 0.50 21.56
C ARG A 27 2.24 1.97 22.00
N VAL A 28 2.19 2.88 21.03
CA VAL A 28 2.12 4.31 21.30
C VAL A 28 0.71 4.70 21.73
N LYS A 29 0.60 5.74 22.56
CA LYS A 29 -0.68 6.20 23.12
C LYS A 29 -0.99 7.66 22.84
N THR A 30 -0.06 8.35 22.19
CA THR A 30 -0.16 9.79 21.90
C THR A 30 0.01 10.01 20.41
N CYS A 31 -0.58 11.09 19.90
CA CYS A 31 -0.44 11.48 18.51
C CYS A 31 1.05 11.64 18.14
N GLU A 32 1.84 12.41 18.91
CA GLU A 32 3.28 12.63 18.64
C GLU A 32 4.08 11.33 18.45
N ALA A 33 3.87 10.38 19.36
CA ALA A 33 4.54 9.08 19.29
C ALA A 33 4.04 8.27 18.09
N GLN A 34 2.76 8.37 17.73
CA GLN A 34 2.18 7.70 16.55
C GLN A 34 2.76 8.22 15.25
N ALA A 35 2.87 9.54 15.07
CA ALA A 35 3.47 10.09 13.86
C ALA A 35 4.94 9.66 13.72
N THR A 36 5.68 9.59 14.84
CA THR A 36 7.06 9.09 14.85
C THR A 36 7.12 7.60 14.48
N GLU A 37 6.22 6.79 15.03
CA GLU A 37 6.10 5.37 14.70
C GLU A 37 5.76 5.16 13.22
N MET A 38 4.78 5.89 12.67
CA MET A 38 4.42 5.81 11.25
C MET A 38 5.57 6.16 10.32
N VAL A 39 6.29 7.25 10.60
CA VAL A 39 7.47 7.61 9.80
C VAL A 39 8.52 6.50 9.85
N SER A 40 8.78 5.94 11.03
CA SER A 40 9.76 4.86 11.16
C SER A 40 9.34 3.55 10.48
N LEU A 41 8.05 3.21 10.52
CA LEU A 41 7.52 2.05 9.79
C LEU A 41 7.64 2.25 8.28
N PHE A 42 7.37 3.46 7.79
CA PHE A 42 7.53 3.77 6.37
C PHE A 42 8.99 3.78 5.95
N GLU A 43 9.91 4.28 6.77
CA GLU A 43 11.35 4.18 6.48
C GLU A 43 11.76 2.73 6.22
N ARG A 44 11.29 1.78 7.05
CA ARG A 44 11.53 0.34 6.85
C ARG A 44 10.79 -0.21 5.63
N LEU A 45 9.57 0.24 5.38
CA LEU A 45 8.79 -0.20 4.22
C LEU A 45 9.47 0.19 2.90
N PHE A 46 10.03 1.41 2.81
CA PHE A 46 10.76 1.87 1.64
C PHE A 46 11.99 0.99 1.34
N GLU A 47 12.62 0.38 2.35
CA GLU A 47 13.73 -0.57 2.14
C GLU A 47 13.28 -1.86 1.43
N THR A 48 11.98 -2.18 1.45
CA THR A 48 11.41 -3.40 0.82
C THR A 48 11.13 -3.25 -0.67
N PHE A 49 11.02 -2.01 -1.15
CA PHE A 49 10.58 -1.65 -2.50
C PHE A 49 11.55 -2.16 -3.57
N GLY A 50 12.86 -1.95 -3.37
CA GLY A 50 13.89 -2.31 -4.33
C GLY A 50 13.60 -1.73 -5.73
N SER A 51 13.84 -2.51 -6.78
CA SER A 51 13.42 -2.16 -8.14
C SER A 51 12.01 -2.65 -8.49
N PHE A 52 11.32 -3.31 -7.56
CA PHE A 52 10.03 -3.93 -7.85
C PHE A 52 8.87 -2.94 -7.76
N PHE A 53 8.88 -2.07 -6.74
CA PHE A 53 7.81 -1.13 -6.46
C PHE A 53 8.40 0.28 -6.34
N VAL A 54 7.98 1.22 -7.18
CA VAL A 54 8.50 2.59 -7.19
C VAL A 54 7.34 3.55 -6.99
N PRO A 55 7.17 4.15 -5.80
CA PRO A 55 6.09 5.10 -5.57
C PRO A 55 6.38 6.40 -6.31
N THR A 56 5.44 6.89 -7.12
CA THR A 56 5.57 8.15 -7.86
C THR A 56 4.63 9.23 -7.35
N GLU A 57 3.55 8.86 -6.64
CA GLU A 57 2.68 9.77 -5.90
C GLU A 57 2.33 9.20 -4.51
N ILE A 58 2.43 10.03 -3.47
CA ILE A 58 2.02 9.70 -2.11
C ILE A 58 1.18 10.83 -1.55
N THR A 59 -0.04 10.52 -1.11
CA THR A 59 -0.93 11.46 -0.40
C THR A 59 -1.18 11.02 1.03
N TYR A 60 -1.16 11.99 1.94
CA TYR A 60 -1.55 11.79 3.33
C TYR A 60 -1.94 13.10 4.02
N ALA A 61 -2.61 12.98 5.16
CA ALA A 61 -2.95 14.11 6.00
C ALA A 61 -2.32 13.97 7.38
N ILE A 62 -1.83 15.08 7.92
CA ILE A 62 -1.29 15.16 9.27
C ILE A 62 -2.26 15.99 10.11
N GLY A 63 -2.99 15.34 11.01
CA GLY A 63 -3.81 16.01 12.01
C GLY A 63 -2.93 16.69 13.07
N ARG A 64 -3.31 17.91 13.49
CA ARG A 64 -2.58 18.69 14.49
C ARG A 64 -3.41 18.86 15.75
N PHE A 65 -2.77 18.58 16.88
CA PHE A 65 -3.38 18.58 18.21
C PHE A 65 -2.44 19.23 19.24
N PRO A 66 -2.93 19.58 20.44
CA PRO A 66 -2.07 19.98 21.55
C PRO A 66 -1.12 18.85 21.96
N PRO A 67 0.07 19.18 22.52
CA PRO A 67 1.00 18.20 23.06
C PRO A 67 0.36 17.23 24.04
N GLY A 68 0.78 15.96 23.97
CA GLY A 68 0.28 14.90 24.86
C GLY A 68 -1.12 14.39 24.56
N GLN A 69 -1.77 14.87 23.48
CA GLN A 69 -3.06 14.35 23.02
C GLN A 69 -3.01 12.83 22.85
N ARG A 70 -3.95 12.12 23.50
CA ARG A 70 -4.07 10.66 23.44
C ARG A 70 -4.84 10.20 22.20
N LEU A 71 -4.48 9.03 21.69
CA LEU A 71 -5.23 8.29 20.68
C LEU A 71 -6.48 7.59 21.30
N PRO A 72 -7.47 7.19 20.46
CA PRO A 72 -7.69 7.71 19.12
C PRO A 72 -8.26 9.14 19.20
N VAL A 73 -8.11 9.91 18.13
CA VAL A 73 -8.67 11.27 18.03
C VAL A 73 -9.60 11.38 16.83
N ASP A 74 -10.68 12.13 16.99
CA ASP A 74 -11.60 12.49 15.92
C ASP A 74 -11.30 13.92 15.45
N VAL A 75 -11.50 14.20 14.16
CA VAL A 75 -11.41 15.56 13.60
C VAL A 75 -12.44 16.53 14.20
N ASN A 76 -13.47 16.00 14.85
CA ASN A 76 -14.51 16.76 15.54
C ASN A 76 -14.19 17.06 17.02
N VAL A 77 -13.00 16.71 17.51
CA VAL A 77 -12.59 17.05 18.89
C VAL A 77 -12.31 18.55 18.97
N ASP A 78 -12.82 19.23 20.02
CA ASP A 78 -12.68 20.70 20.21
C ASP A 78 -11.23 21.21 20.20
N GLU A 79 -10.28 20.33 20.54
CA GLU A 79 -8.85 20.63 20.59
C GLU A 79 -8.13 20.46 19.23
N TYR A 80 -8.83 20.01 18.20
CA TYR A 80 -8.29 19.86 16.86
C TYR A 80 -7.87 21.20 16.26
N ARG A 81 -6.59 21.32 15.88
CA ARG A 81 -5.99 22.56 15.36
C ARG A 81 -5.96 22.61 13.83
N GLY A 82 -6.64 21.67 13.17
CA GLY A 82 -6.62 21.50 11.72
C GLY A 82 -5.65 20.42 11.25
N HIS A 83 -5.62 20.18 9.94
CA HIS A 83 -4.71 19.24 9.30
C HIS A 83 -3.83 19.93 8.27
N ILE A 84 -2.74 19.26 7.95
CA ILE A 84 -1.89 19.59 6.83
C ILE A 84 -2.01 18.44 5.83
N ARG A 85 -2.45 18.74 4.61
CA ARG A 85 -2.40 17.78 3.50
C ARG A 85 -0.99 17.79 2.92
N ARG A 86 -0.47 16.59 2.64
CA ARG A 86 0.79 16.35 1.96
C ARG A 86 0.52 15.55 0.71
N GLU A 87 1.18 15.96 -0.36
CA GLU A 87 1.15 15.34 -1.67
C GLU A 87 2.58 15.42 -2.19
N LEU A 88 3.18 14.25 -2.41
CA LEU A 88 4.50 14.11 -2.99
C LEU A 88 4.32 13.56 -4.39
N ARG A 89 5.01 14.15 -5.37
CA ARG A 89 5.04 13.66 -6.75
C ARG A 89 6.46 13.71 -7.29
N ASP A 90 6.93 12.56 -7.77
CA ASP A 90 8.20 12.45 -8.47
C ASP A 90 8.10 11.31 -9.51
N GLU A 91 8.13 11.67 -10.79
CA GLU A 91 8.07 10.71 -11.90
C GLU A 91 9.27 9.75 -11.91
N SER A 92 10.39 10.13 -11.27
CA SER A 92 11.58 9.26 -11.13
C SER A 92 11.50 8.33 -9.93
N GLY A 93 10.46 8.47 -9.10
CA GLY A 93 10.28 7.73 -7.86
C GLY A 93 10.58 8.57 -6.62
N ILE A 94 9.66 8.55 -5.67
CA ILE A 94 9.78 9.19 -4.36
C ILE A 94 10.77 8.39 -3.52
N THR A 95 11.71 9.09 -2.87
CA THR A 95 12.68 8.49 -1.95
C THR A 95 12.19 8.51 -0.51
N VAL A 96 12.80 7.66 0.34
CA VAL A 96 12.55 7.67 1.78
C VAL A 96 12.93 9.01 2.41
N GLU A 97 13.99 9.65 1.92
CA GLU A 97 14.40 10.98 2.39
C GLU A 97 13.34 12.04 2.09
N ALA A 98 12.80 12.04 0.86
CA ALA A 98 11.76 12.98 0.46
C ALA A 98 10.48 12.80 1.30
N PHE A 99 10.06 11.55 1.52
CA PHE A 99 8.94 11.23 2.40
C PHE A 99 9.19 11.66 3.85
N ARG A 100 10.37 11.37 4.39
CA ARG A 100 10.75 11.77 5.75
C ARG A 100 10.75 13.28 5.91
N GLU A 101 11.26 14.02 4.92
CA GLU A 101 11.28 15.47 4.93
C GLU A 101 9.87 16.07 4.87
N SER A 102 8.97 15.54 4.04
CA SER A 102 7.61 16.03 3.96
C SER A 102 6.77 15.74 5.21
N ALA A 103 7.11 14.68 5.94
CA ALA A 103 6.48 14.36 7.23
C ALA A 103 6.94 15.28 8.37
N ARG A 104 8.00 16.09 8.16
CA ARG A 104 8.43 17.09 9.16
C ARG A 104 7.44 18.24 9.22
N ILE A 105 7.15 18.65 10.44
CA ILE A 105 6.38 19.87 10.75
C ILE A 105 7.19 20.62 11.81
N ASP A 106 7.45 21.90 11.55
CA ASP A 106 8.09 22.79 12.51
C ASP A 106 7.12 23.16 13.64
N GLY A 107 7.61 23.12 14.89
CA GLY A 107 6.84 23.52 16.09
C GLY A 107 6.50 22.37 17.05
N SER A 108 5.94 22.73 18.21
CA SER A 108 5.64 21.82 19.32
C SER A 108 4.20 21.29 19.28
N GLU A 109 3.71 20.88 18.11
CA GLU A 109 2.35 20.33 17.99
C GLU A 109 2.36 18.80 17.94
N ALA A 110 1.32 18.20 18.52
CA ALA A 110 1.10 16.78 18.40
C ALA A 110 0.56 16.44 17.02
N ARG A 111 1.14 15.42 16.39
CA ARG A 111 0.92 15.06 14.98
C ARG A 111 0.23 13.72 14.91
N TRP A 112 -0.73 13.54 14.03
CA TRP A 112 -1.37 12.25 13.84
C TRP A 112 -1.47 11.93 12.36
N ILE A 113 -0.98 10.77 11.95
CA ILE A 113 -0.97 10.31 10.56
C ILE A 113 -1.79 9.01 10.50
N PRO A 114 -3.11 9.09 10.35
CA PRO A 114 -3.97 7.91 10.37
C PRO A 114 -3.88 7.08 9.09
N ARG A 115 -3.47 7.69 7.98
CA ARG A 115 -3.49 7.05 6.67
C ARG A 115 -2.41 7.62 5.77
N ILE A 116 -1.78 6.74 5.00
CA ILE A 116 -0.89 7.09 3.89
C ILE A 116 -1.28 6.23 2.68
N GLU A 117 -1.48 6.86 1.54
CA GLU A 117 -1.83 6.24 0.27
C GLU A 117 -0.70 6.42 -0.73
N PHE A 118 -0.35 5.35 -1.46
CA PHE A 118 0.52 5.41 -2.62
C PHE A 118 -0.37 5.49 -3.86
N ASP A 119 -0.78 6.70 -4.24
CA ASP A 119 -1.80 6.92 -5.28
C ASP A 119 -1.30 6.67 -6.70
N GLU A 120 0.03 6.73 -6.89
CA GLU A 120 0.70 6.35 -8.13
C GLU A 120 1.99 5.60 -7.85
N THR A 121 2.17 4.52 -8.60
CA THR A 121 3.27 3.58 -8.46
C THR A 121 3.65 3.02 -9.83
N GLU A 122 4.96 2.83 -10.05
CA GLU A 122 5.44 1.94 -11.09
C GLU A 122 5.82 0.59 -10.46
N VAL A 123 5.32 -0.51 -11.01
CA VAL A 123 5.70 -1.85 -10.61
C VAL A 123 6.39 -2.62 -11.72
N THR A 124 7.45 -3.34 -11.39
CA THR A 124 8.14 -4.19 -12.35
C THR A 124 7.35 -5.47 -12.59
N VAL A 125 6.97 -5.71 -13.84
CA VAL A 125 6.27 -6.91 -14.29
C VAL A 125 7.02 -7.56 -15.45
N ARG A 126 6.97 -8.88 -15.51
CA ARG A 126 7.38 -9.67 -16.68
C ARG A 126 6.25 -9.66 -17.70
N LEU A 127 6.57 -9.29 -18.93
CA LEU A 127 5.75 -9.47 -20.14
C LEU A 127 6.52 -10.32 -21.16
N GLU A 128 5.95 -10.57 -22.35
CA GLU A 128 6.58 -11.39 -23.39
C GLU A 128 7.92 -10.81 -23.87
N GLN A 129 8.00 -9.48 -23.95
CA GLN A 129 9.20 -8.73 -24.35
C GLN A 129 10.26 -8.60 -23.24
N GLY A 130 9.97 -9.02 -22.01
CA GLY A 130 10.87 -8.92 -20.86
C GLY A 130 10.26 -8.19 -19.67
N ASP A 131 11.11 -7.83 -18.70
CA ASP A 131 10.69 -7.02 -17.56
C ASP A 131 10.45 -5.57 -18.00
N VAL A 132 9.31 -5.02 -17.62
CA VAL A 132 8.95 -3.63 -17.86
C VAL A 132 8.37 -3.01 -16.59
N ALA A 133 8.46 -1.69 -16.48
CA ALA A 133 7.71 -0.94 -15.48
C ALA A 133 6.28 -0.71 -15.96
N ALA A 134 5.30 -1.05 -15.13
CA ALA A 134 3.88 -0.87 -15.41
C ALA A 134 3.24 0.03 -14.34
N SER A 135 2.36 0.92 -14.78
CA SER A 135 1.52 1.80 -13.95
C SER A 135 0.20 2.03 -14.67
N LYS A 136 -0.74 2.72 -14.05
CA LYS A 136 -2.01 3.12 -14.66
C LYS A 136 -1.85 3.94 -15.95
N HIS A 137 -0.68 4.54 -16.15
CA HIS A 137 -0.33 5.34 -17.33
C HIS A 137 0.62 4.64 -18.32
N LYS A 138 1.15 3.45 -17.98
CA LYS A 138 2.27 2.83 -18.71
C LYS A 138 2.14 1.32 -18.72
N ASN A 139 2.24 0.72 -19.92
CA ASN A 139 2.20 -0.73 -20.14
C ASN A 139 0.95 -1.42 -19.54
N THR A 140 -0.17 -0.70 -19.46
CA THR A 140 -1.38 -1.16 -18.77
C THR A 140 -2.62 -0.77 -19.54
N VAL A 141 -3.62 -1.65 -19.55
CA VAL A 141 -4.92 -1.44 -20.20
C VAL A 141 -6.03 -1.93 -19.26
N SER A 142 -7.10 -1.15 -19.15
CA SER A 142 -8.29 -1.55 -18.40
C SER A 142 -9.10 -2.57 -19.18
N TYR A 143 -9.56 -3.63 -18.50
CA TYR A 143 -10.48 -4.61 -19.05
C TYR A 143 -11.75 -4.69 -18.23
N ARG A 144 -12.88 -4.89 -18.91
CA ARG A 144 -14.17 -5.18 -18.28
C ARG A 144 -14.81 -6.37 -18.98
N LYS A 145 -15.26 -7.37 -18.23
CA LYS A 145 -15.88 -8.59 -18.77
C LYS A 145 -15.04 -9.30 -19.85
N GLY A 146 -13.71 -9.22 -19.75
CA GLY A 146 -12.79 -9.89 -20.68
C GLY A 146 -12.33 -9.06 -21.87
N GLU A 147 -12.94 -7.89 -22.12
CA GLU A 147 -12.62 -7.01 -23.25
C GLU A 147 -11.91 -5.73 -22.77
N PRO A 148 -10.99 -5.16 -23.57
CA PRO A 148 -10.37 -3.87 -23.25
C PRO A 148 -11.41 -2.76 -23.32
N VAL A 149 -11.28 -1.74 -22.45
CA VAL A 149 -12.09 -0.53 -22.49
C VAL A 149 -11.23 0.68 -22.87
N GLU A 150 -11.84 1.70 -23.49
CA GLU A 150 -11.14 2.90 -23.93
C GLU A 150 -10.72 3.82 -22.76
N ASP A 151 -11.38 3.69 -21.61
CA ASP A 151 -11.07 4.48 -20.41
C ASP A 151 -9.67 4.17 -19.90
N ALA A 152 -8.92 5.23 -19.58
CA ALA A 152 -7.64 5.10 -18.91
C ALA A 152 -7.79 4.32 -17.59
N PRO A 153 -6.82 3.46 -17.24
CA PRO A 153 -6.78 2.82 -15.94
C PRO A 153 -6.87 3.83 -14.79
N ALA A 154 -7.78 3.56 -13.84
CA ALA A 154 -7.98 4.40 -12.66
C ALA A 154 -7.04 4.04 -11.51
N GLN A 155 -6.43 2.85 -11.54
CA GLN A 155 -5.60 2.28 -10.50
C GLN A 155 -4.33 1.69 -11.12
N ASP A 156 -3.29 1.51 -10.32
CA ASP A 156 -2.07 0.83 -10.74
C ASP A 156 -2.24 -0.69 -10.68
N PRO A 157 -1.33 -1.48 -11.27
CA PRO A 157 -1.38 -2.93 -11.18
C PRO A 157 -1.31 -3.51 -9.76
N LEU A 158 -0.76 -2.75 -8.81
CA LEU A 158 -0.59 -3.13 -7.41
C LEU A 158 -0.71 -1.90 -6.52
N ASP A 159 -1.75 -1.84 -5.70
CA ASP A 159 -1.96 -0.75 -4.75
C ASP A 159 -1.31 -1.09 -3.40
N LEU A 160 -0.75 -0.08 -2.74
CA LEU A 160 -0.23 -0.14 -1.37
C LEU A 160 -0.82 1.01 -0.55
N SER A 161 -1.26 0.72 0.67
CA SER A 161 -1.67 1.76 1.61
C SER A 161 -1.40 1.35 3.05
N ALA A 162 -1.33 2.33 3.95
CA ALA A 162 -1.26 2.07 5.38
C ALA A 162 -2.39 2.78 6.11
N LEU A 163 -3.03 2.07 7.04
CA LEU A 163 -4.09 2.59 7.89
C LEU A 163 -3.74 2.33 9.36
N HIS A 164 -3.82 3.36 10.18
CA HIS A 164 -3.65 3.26 11.63
C HIS A 164 -4.99 3.46 12.33
N GLY A 165 -5.32 2.56 13.24
CA GLY A 165 -6.59 2.60 13.94
C GLY A 165 -6.63 1.79 15.23
N GLN A 166 -7.74 1.91 15.94
CA GLN A 166 -7.98 1.11 17.13
C GLN A 166 -8.15 -0.37 16.75
N ASN A 167 -7.52 -1.26 17.51
CA ASN A 167 -7.80 -2.68 17.41
C ASN A 167 -9.15 -2.97 18.06
N THR A 168 -10.17 -3.21 17.25
CA THR A 168 -11.54 -3.52 17.71
C THR A 168 -11.73 -5.00 18.06
N GLY A 169 -10.64 -5.74 18.29
CA GLY A 169 -10.64 -7.18 18.50
C GLY A 169 -10.67 -7.98 17.20
N ARG A 170 -10.43 -7.32 16.06
CA ARG A 170 -10.36 -7.97 14.74
C ARG A 170 -9.10 -8.81 14.59
N TYR A 171 -7.99 -8.40 15.18
CA TYR A 171 -6.68 -9.03 14.99
C TYR A 171 -6.16 -9.69 16.27
N ASN A 172 -5.38 -10.76 16.13
CA ASN A 172 -4.85 -11.54 17.24
C ASN A 172 -3.63 -10.88 17.92
N THR A 173 -3.86 -9.70 18.51
CA THR A 173 -2.85 -8.94 19.26
C THR A 173 -3.46 -8.23 20.47
N ASP A 174 -2.69 -8.08 21.54
CA ASP A 174 -3.09 -7.39 22.77
C ASP A 174 -2.91 -5.86 22.68
N ALA A 175 -2.34 -5.36 21.57
CA ALA A 175 -2.18 -3.94 21.32
C ALA A 175 -3.53 -3.24 21.15
N GLU A 176 -3.67 -2.08 21.79
CA GLU A 176 -4.86 -1.21 21.71
C GLU A 176 -5.04 -0.60 20.31
N TYR A 177 -3.93 -0.37 19.59
CA TYR A 177 -3.90 0.18 18.24
C TYR A 177 -3.06 -0.71 17.32
N VAL A 178 -3.36 -0.65 16.04
CA VAL A 178 -2.61 -1.33 14.98
C VAL A 178 -2.40 -0.39 13.80
N THR A 179 -1.32 -0.61 13.07
CA THR A 179 -1.14 -0.11 11.71
C THR A 179 -1.23 -1.30 10.77
N SER A 180 -2.18 -1.28 9.83
CA SER A 180 -2.26 -2.27 8.77
C SER A 180 -1.65 -1.75 7.48
N PHE A 181 -0.83 -2.56 6.83
CA PHE A 181 -0.32 -2.30 5.49
C PHE A 181 -1.07 -3.21 4.52
N VAL A 182 -1.79 -2.62 3.57
CA VAL A 182 -2.65 -3.32 2.62
C VAL A 182 -1.98 -3.33 1.26
N VAL A 183 -1.71 -4.52 0.72
CA VAL A 183 -1.21 -4.74 -0.64
C VAL A 183 -2.31 -5.38 -1.46
N ALA A 184 -2.79 -4.69 -2.49
CA ALA A 184 -3.94 -5.11 -3.29
C ALA A 184 -3.59 -5.22 -4.79
N PRO A 185 -3.59 -6.43 -5.37
CA PRO A 185 -3.35 -6.61 -6.80
C PRO A 185 -4.60 -6.26 -7.64
N MET A 186 -4.41 -5.48 -8.70
CA MET A 186 -5.51 -5.05 -9.60
C MET A 186 -5.53 -5.78 -10.96
N SER A 187 -4.68 -6.80 -11.12
CA SER A 187 -4.50 -7.54 -12.37
C SER A 187 -4.45 -9.06 -12.15
N ASP A 188 -4.90 -9.85 -13.14
CA ASP A 188 -4.76 -11.31 -13.13
C ASP A 188 -3.33 -11.77 -13.41
N ILE A 189 -2.43 -10.87 -13.82
CA ILE A 189 -1.03 -11.19 -14.16
C ILE A 189 -0.28 -11.93 -13.04
N TRP A 190 -0.67 -11.71 -11.78
CA TRP A 190 -0.07 -12.34 -10.59
C TRP A 190 -0.52 -13.79 -10.39
N PHE A 191 -1.65 -14.17 -11.00
CA PHE A 191 -2.33 -15.44 -10.74
C PHE A 191 -2.39 -16.37 -11.95
N GLU A 192 -1.90 -15.94 -13.11
CA GLU A 192 -1.90 -16.78 -14.30
C GLU A 192 -1.08 -18.06 -14.12
N ASN A 193 -1.57 -19.14 -14.73
CA ASN A 193 -0.85 -20.40 -14.86
C ASN A 193 -0.04 -20.42 -16.17
N THR A 194 0.87 -19.46 -16.29
CA THR A 194 1.78 -19.25 -17.43
C THR A 194 3.20 -19.00 -16.91
N GLU A 195 4.23 -19.06 -17.77
CA GLU A 195 5.61 -18.71 -17.36
C GLU A 195 5.73 -17.24 -16.93
N ILE A 196 5.02 -16.35 -17.64
CA ILE A 196 4.88 -14.94 -17.30
C ILE A 196 4.25 -14.81 -15.90
N GLY A 197 3.09 -15.45 -15.68
CA GLY A 197 2.39 -15.43 -14.40
C GLY A 197 3.22 -16.00 -13.26
N ALA A 198 3.93 -17.11 -13.49
CA ALA A 198 4.83 -17.70 -12.49
C ALA A 198 5.98 -16.77 -12.12
N THR A 199 6.52 -16.00 -13.07
CA THR A 199 7.58 -15.02 -12.82
C THR A 199 7.05 -13.83 -12.02
N ASN A 200 5.92 -13.25 -12.44
CA ASN A 200 5.28 -12.15 -11.72
C ASN A 200 4.85 -12.53 -10.31
N ARG A 201 4.34 -13.75 -10.12
CA ARG A 201 4.02 -14.29 -8.80
C ARG A 201 5.25 -14.34 -7.90
N ARG A 202 6.42 -14.77 -8.40
CA ARG A 202 7.67 -14.75 -7.62
C ARG A 202 8.09 -13.34 -7.22
N TYR A 203 7.91 -12.36 -8.10
CA TYR A 203 8.20 -10.97 -7.77
C TYR A 203 7.31 -10.47 -6.63
N LEU A 204 6.00 -10.74 -6.73
CA LEU A 204 5.02 -10.38 -5.70
C LEU A 204 5.30 -11.11 -4.38
N THR A 205 5.49 -12.44 -4.39
CA THR A 205 5.86 -13.22 -3.21
C THR A 205 7.08 -12.64 -2.51
N ALA A 206 8.16 -12.41 -3.27
CA ALA A 206 9.39 -11.86 -2.70
C ALA A 206 9.20 -10.45 -2.13
N PHE A 207 8.26 -9.67 -2.68
CA PHE A 207 7.91 -8.36 -2.14
C PHE A 207 7.14 -8.47 -0.81
N LEU A 208 6.10 -9.32 -0.77
CA LEU A 208 5.31 -9.59 0.44
C LEU A 208 6.18 -10.14 1.58
N GLU A 209 7.09 -11.08 1.29
CA GLU A 209 8.06 -11.61 2.26
C GLU A 209 8.99 -10.52 2.80
N ARG A 210 9.44 -9.58 1.96
CA ARG A 210 10.26 -8.44 2.41
C ARG A 210 9.50 -7.49 3.33
N ILE A 211 8.20 -7.26 3.07
CA ILE A 211 7.33 -6.47 3.96
C ILE A 211 7.22 -7.14 5.32
N GLU A 212 6.88 -8.43 5.36
CA GLU A 212 6.79 -9.18 6.62
C GLU A 212 8.11 -9.16 7.40
N ALA A 213 9.24 -9.33 6.71
CA ALA A 213 10.55 -9.36 7.37
C ALA A 213 11.01 -7.98 7.89
N ALA A 214 10.64 -6.89 7.21
CA ALA A 214 11.08 -5.54 7.57
C ALA A 214 10.23 -4.93 8.71
N LEU A 215 8.95 -5.30 8.78
CA LEU A 215 8.00 -4.76 9.76
C LEU A 215 7.81 -5.74 10.92
N PRO A 216 7.47 -5.28 12.13
CA PRO A 216 7.15 -6.16 13.24
C PRO A 216 5.72 -6.72 13.09
N VAL A 217 5.49 -7.46 12.00
CA VAL A 217 4.19 -8.07 11.67
C VAL A 217 3.88 -9.17 12.68
N VAL A 218 2.63 -9.18 13.16
CA VAL A 218 2.12 -10.23 14.08
C VAL A 218 1.06 -11.10 13.46
N ASP A 219 0.44 -10.63 12.38
CA ASP A 219 -0.62 -11.32 11.67
C ASP A 219 -0.67 -10.85 10.22
N VAL A 220 -1.09 -11.73 9.32
CA VAL A 220 -1.37 -11.36 7.92
C VAL A 220 -2.73 -11.90 7.51
N GLU A 221 -3.65 -10.96 7.34
CA GLU A 221 -5.00 -11.24 6.88
C GLU A 221 -5.04 -11.28 5.35
N ARG A 222 -5.82 -12.21 4.81
CA ARG A 222 -6.00 -12.40 3.37
C ARG A 222 -7.48 -12.33 3.04
N THR A 223 -7.83 -11.49 2.08
CA THR A 223 -9.21 -11.39 1.59
C THR A 223 -9.19 -11.52 0.08
N SER A 224 -10.09 -12.33 -0.46
CA SER A 224 -10.27 -12.45 -1.91
C SER A 224 -11.71 -12.86 -2.24
N GLU A 225 -12.36 -12.03 -3.06
CA GLU A 225 -13.62 -12.36 -3.72
C GLU A 225 -13.40 -12.75 -5.19
N TRP A 226 -12.17 -12.63 -5.68
CA TRP A 226 -11.83 -12.85 -7.09
C TRP A 226 -11.26 -14.25 -7.36
N VAL A 227 -10.25 -14.69 -6.59
CA VAL A 227 -9.69 -16.06 -6.68
C VAL A 227 -9.91 -16.82 -5.37
N PRO A 228 -9.89 -18.16 -5.36
CA PRO A 228 -9.93 -18.93 -4.12
C PRO A 228 -8.87 -18.46 -3.12
N LEU A 229 -9.20 -18.44 -1.82
CA LEU A 229 -8.25 -18.01 -0.78
C LEU A 229 -6.94 -18.83 -0.82
N SER A 230 -7.04 -20.12 -1.17
CA SER A 230 -5.89 -21.00 -1.37
C SER A 230 -4.90 -20.50 -2.44
N ASP A 231 -5.38 -19.75 -3.44
CA ASP A 231 -4.53 -19.19 -4.48
C ASP A 231 -3.77 -17.96 -3.96
N LEU A 232 -4.35 -17.17 -3.04
CA LEU A 232 -3.63 -16.11 -2.32
C LEU A 232 -2.58 -16.72 -1.39
N GLU A 233 -2.96 -17.72 -0.60
CA GLU A 233 -2.06 -18.45 0.30
C GLU A 233 -0.89 -19.11 -0.46
N ALA A 234 -1.11 -19.52 -1.71
CA ALA A 234 -0.05 -20.08 -2.55
C ALA A 234 0.94 -19.01 -3.07
N VAL A 235 0.56 -17.73 -3.09
CA VAL A 235 1.50 -16.63 -3.36
C VAL A 235 2.31 -16.32 -2.10
N TYR A 236 1.62 -16.22 -0.95
CA TYR A 236 2.18 -15.85 0.34
C TYR A 236 1.17 -16.22 1.42
#